data_AF-A0A956EH03-F1
#
_entry.id   AF-A0A956EH03-F1
#
_cell.length_a   1.000
_cell.length_b   1.000
_cell.length_c   1.000
_cell.angle_alpha   90.00
_cell.angle_beta   90.00
_cell.angle_gamma   90.00
#
_symmetry.space_group_name_H-M   'P 1'
#
loop_
_entity.id
_entity.type
_entity.pdbx_description
1 polymer ?
#
loop_
_entity_poly.entity_id
_entity_poly.type
_entity_poly.pdbx_seq_one_letter_code
_entity_poly.pdbx_strand_id
1 'polypeptide(L)'
;NEAFSDIMASAAQAWKAGGVSSATWKLAEDVWTPSDPNDAMRYMDDPTADGQSYDYYPTRYTGNQDNGGVHLNSGIANLAFKLAVTGGTHPRGKTNVNVPALGMAKVEQIFYRALTTYLTSYADFEDARNATAQAATDLYGASAASAIHAAWDAVGVPGTQNQPPPDNNDPPPPDDNQDQCGGVPYAGSLSGKGAVQYQPGGTYYYSSKSGTHAGCLSGPGSADFDLYLLKWNGNGWTQVAKSEGETSAESISYNGGAGYYVWKVSSWSGSGGYSLGLTTP
;
A
#
# COMPACT_ATOMS: atom_id res chain seq x y z
N ASN A 1 -8.57 8.07 0.65
CA ASN A 1 -9.65 9.03 0.96
C ASN A 1 -9.99 9.87 -0.28
N GLU A 2 -9.12 10.78 -0.73
CA GLU A 2 -9.34 11.65 -1.90
C GLU A 2 -9.92 10.93 -3.13
N ALA A 3 -9.31 9.81 -3.54
CA ALA A 3 -9.80 9.04 -4.69
C ALA A 3 -11.26 8.56 -4.52
N PHE A 4 -11.72 8.21 -3.33
CA PHE A 4 -13.12 7.79 -3.13
C PHE A 4 -14.08 8.97 -3.30
N SER A 5 -13.70 10.19 -2.92
CA SER A 5 -14.49 11.40 -3.21
C SER A 5 -14.58 11.64 -4.71
N ASP A 6 -13.44 11.58 -5.41
CA ASP A 6 -13.35 11.71 -6.86
C ASP A 6 -14.21 10.66 -7.59
N ILE A 7 -14.09 9.39 -7.18
CA ILE A 7 -14.83 8.25 -7.73
C ILE A 7 -16.34 8.41 -7.57
N MET A 8 -16.81 8.77 -6.37
CA MET A 8 -18.24 8.92 -6.12
C MET A 8 -18.81 10.15 -6.86
N ALA A 9 -18.02 11.21 -7.02
CA ALA A 9 -18.38 12.35 -7.85
C ALA A 9 -18.51 11.96 -9.33
N SER A 10 -17.54 11.21 -9.86
CA SER A 10 -17.55 10.69 -11.23
C SER A 10 -18.75 9.78 -11.50
N ALA A 11 -19.08 8.87 -10.57
CA ALA A 11 -20.27 8.02 -10.66
C ALA A 11 -21.57 8.86 -10.67
N ALA A 12 -21.68 9.86 -9.78
CA ALA A 12 -22.82 10.78 -9.77
C ALA A 12 -22.95 11.59 -11.06
N GLN A 13 -21.84 12.02 -11.64
CA GLN A 13 -21.82 12.70 -12.93
C GLN A 13 -22.29 11.78 -14.07
N ALA A 14 -21.80 10.54 -14.11
CA ALA A 14 -22.25 9.55 -15.09
C ALA A 14 -23.76 9.26 -14.95
N TRP A 15 -24.26 9.15 -13.72
CA TRP A 15 -25.70 9.01 -13.46
C TRP A 15 -26.50 10.21 -13.98
N LYS A 16 -26.08 11.44 -13.67
CA LYS A 16 -26.72 12.67 -14.14
C LYS A 16 -26.72 12.76 -15.67
N ALA A 17 -25.66 12.32 -16.32
CA ALA A 17 -25.51 12.31 -17.77
C ALA A 17 -26.25 11.13 -18.46
N GLY A 18 -26.79 10.17 -17.70
CA GLY A 18 -27.42 8.97 -18.24
C GLY A 18 -26.43 7.92 -18.77
N GLY A 19 -25.14 8.04 -18.46
CA GLY A 19 -24.09 7.12 -18.88
C GLY A 19 -22.68 7.70 -18.74
N VAL A 20 -21.68 6.85 -18.98
CA VAL A 20 -20.26 7.27 -19.03
C VAL A 20 -20.02 8.09 -20.30
N SER A 21 -19.34 9.22 -20.13
CA SER A 21 -18.88 10.10 -21.23
C SER A 21 -17.44 10.53 -20.98
N SER A 22 -16.84 11.31 -21.88
CA SER A 22 -15.52 11.90 -21.64
C SER A 22 -15.49 12.84 -20.44
N ALA A 23 -16.60 13.52 -20.14
CA ALA A 23 -16.70 14.41 -18.99
C ALA A 23 -16.66 13.65 -17.65
N THR A 24 -17.13 12.39 -17.64
CA THR A 24 -17.13 11.52 -16.43
C THR A 24 -15.76 11.38 -15.79
N TRP A 25 -14.68 11.50 -16.58
CA TRP A 25 -13.31 11.32 -16.10
C TRP A 25 -12.61 12.63 -15.79
N LYS A 26 -13.29 13.76 -15.86
CA LYS A 26 -12.77 15.06 -15.46
C LYS A 26 -13.31 15.45 -14.10
N LEU A 27 -12.47 16.10 -13.29
CA LEU A 27 -12.86 16.60 -11.98
C LEU A 27 -12.80 18.12 -11.96
N ALA A 28 -13.93 18.73 -11.61
CA ALA A 28 -14.12 20.18 -11.49
C ALA A 28 -13.96 20.96 -12.82
N GLU A 29 -14.14 20.33 -13.98
CA GLU A 29 -14.09 20.95 -15.31
C GLU A 29 -15.08 22.10 -15.50
N ASP A 30 -16.21 22.08 -14.80
CA ASP A 30 -17.22 23.15 -14.88
C ASP A 30 -16.79 24.46 -14.17
N VAL A 31 -15.77 24.41 -13.31
CA VAL A 31 -15.35 25.54 -12.45
C VAL A 31 -13.84 25.81 -12.46
N TRP A 32 -13.05 24.92 -13.07
CA TRP A 32 -11.62 25.08 -13.25
C TRP A 32 -11.36 26.01 -14.43
N THR A 33 -10.43 26.97 -14.25
CA THR A 33 -9.88 27.82 -15.34
C THR A 33 -10.91 28.24 -16.40
N PRO A 34 -11.85 29.17 -16.08
CA PRO A 34 -13.01 29.48 -16.92
C PRO A 34 -12.72 29.93 -18.38
N SER A 35 -11.47 30.21 -18.70
CA SER A 35 -11.00 30.58 -20.04
C SER A 35 -10.53 29.39 -20.90
N ASP A 36 -10.35 28.20 -20.32
CA ASP A 36 -10.02 26.96 -21.04
C ASP A 36 -11.15 25.94 -20.82
N PRO A 37 -12.08 25.77 -21.78
CA PRO A 37 -13.21 24.87 -21.61
C PRO A 37 -12.84 23.38 -21.71
N ASN A 38 -11.57 23.06 -22.00
CA ASN A 38 -11.13 21.69 -22.25
C ASN A 38 -10.32 21.09 -21.10
N ASP A 39 -9.97 21.88 -20.09
CA ASP A 39 -9.21 21.39 -18.95
C ASP A 39 -10.09 21.02 -17.75
N ALA A 40 -9.43 20.52 -16.71
CA ALA A 40 -10.02 20.11 -15.45
C ALA A 40 -8.93 20.17 -14.37
N MET A 41 -9.34 20.19 -13.09
CA MET A 41 -8.41 20.20 -11.97
C MET A 41 -7.62 18.89 -11.89
N ARG A 42 -8.28 17.76 -12.17
CA ARG A 42 -7.70 16.41 -12.21
C ARG A 42 -8.41 15.57 -13.28
N TYR A 43 -7.74 14.53 -13.74
CA TYR A 43 -8.24 13.60 -14.76
C TYR A 43 -8.14 12.17 -14.23
N MET A 44 -9.19 11.36 -14.37
CA MET A 44 -9.21 9.97 -13.92
C MET A 44 -8.72 8.99 -15.00
N ASP A 45 -8.86 9.36 -16.27
CA ASP A 45 -8.47 8.53 -17.42
C ASP A 45 -7.02 8.74 -17.88
N ASP A 46 -6.45 9.91 -17.59
CA ASP A 46 -5.01 10.21 -17.68
C ASP A 46 -4.59 11.15 -16.53
N PRO A 47 -4.34 10.62 -15.31
CA PRO A 47 -4.04 11.46 -14.15
C PRO A 47 -2.88 12.43 -14.37
N THR A 48 -1.86 12.03 -15.13
CA THR A 48 -0.69 12.88 -15.36
C THR A 48 -0.96 14.13 -16.21
N ALA A 49 -2.12 14.22 -16.86
CA ALA A 49 -2.49 15.36 -17.69
C ALA A 49 -2.64 16.68 -16.91
N ASP A 50 -2.86 16.61 -15.58
CA ASP A 50 -2.86 17.80 -14.72
C ASP A 50 -1.45 18.27 -14.31
N GLY A 51 -0.41 17.51 -14.68
CA GLY A 51 1.00 17.83 -14.41
C GLY A 51 1.48 17.54 -12.99
N GLN A 52 0.63 16.99 -12.10
CA GLN A 52 0.97 16.76 -10.68
C GLN A 52 0.56 15.38 -10.17
N SER A 53 -0.53 14.81 -10.68
CA SER A 53 -1.05 13.53 -10.21
C SER A 53 -0.23 12.36 -10.73
N TYR A 54 -0.13 11.34 -9.89
CA TYR A 54 0.52 10.07 -10.18
C TYR A 54 -0.53 9.05 -10.58
N ASP A 55 -0.19 8.20 -11.54
CA ASP A 55 -1.06 7.14 -12.08
C ASP A 55 -0.50 5.73 -11.85
N TYR A 56 0.71 5.62 -11.29
CA TYR A 56 1.44 4.37 -11.13
C TYR A 56 2.14 4.27 -9.77
N TYR A 57 1.72 3.29 -8.97
CA TYR A 57 2.10 3.12 -7.57
C TYR A 57 3.61 3.01 -7.29
N PRO A 58 4.42 2.29 -8.10
CA PRO A 58 5.87 2.26 -7.89
C PRO A 58 6.58 3.60 -8.03
N THR A 59 5.94 4.58 -8.67
CA THR A 59 6.48 5.94 -8.85
C THR A 59 5.70 6.99 -8.07
N ARG A 60 4.81 6.58 -7.16
CA ARG A 60 3.98 7.49 -6.36
C ARG A 60 4.80 8.55 -5.62
N TYR A 61 4.15 9.65 -5.26
CA TYR A 61 4.75 10.68 -4.44
C TYR A 61 5.02 10.15 -3.03
N THR A 62 6.25 10.34 -2.53
CA THR A 62 6.69 9.96 -1.18
C THR A 62 7.25 11.15 -0.39
N GLY A 63 6.97 12.39 -0.80
CA GLY A 63 7.33 13.57 -0.03
C GLY A 63 6.30 13.92 1.05
N ASN A 64 6.51 15.05 1.73
CA ASN A 64 5.66 15.49 2.85
C ASN A 64 4.62 16.55 2.48
N GLN A 65 4.63 17.06 1.24
CA GLN A 65 3.64 18.04 0.82
C GLN A 65 2.27 17.39 0.72
N ASP A 66 1.21 18.21 0.78
CA ASP A 66 -0.15 17.74 0.54
C ASP A 66 -0.52 16.52 1.40
N ASN A 67 -0.14 16.56 2.69
CA ASN A 67 -0.38 15.48 3.65
C ASN A 67 0.17 14.11 3.19
N GLY A 68 1.33 14.08 2.53
CA GLY A 68 1.87 12.86 1.92
C GLY A 68 1.40 12.65 0.49
N GLY A 69 0.97 13.71 -0.20
CA GLY A 69 0.48 13.67 -1.57
C GLY A 69 -0.90 13.06 -1.71
N VAL A 70 -1.86 13.37 -0.84
CA VAL A 70 -3.20 12.78 -0.88
C VAL A 70 -3.95 13.06 -2.18
N HIS A 71 -3.82 14.27 -2.73
CA HIS A 71 -4.39 14.65 -4.03
C HIS A 71 -3.49 14.25 -5.20
N LEU A 72 -2.17 14.08 -4.97
CA LEU A 72 -1.21 13.65 -5.99
C LEU A 72 -1.36 12.15 -6.28
N ASN A 73 -1.41 11.33 -5.23
CA ASN A 73 -1.48 9.88 -5.31
C ASN A 73 -2.91 9.37 -5.57
N SER A 74 -3.95 10.20 -5.40
CA SER A 74 -5.33 9.80 -5.71
C SER A 74 -5.51 9.37 -7.16
N GLY A 75 -4.70 9.91 -8.09
CA GLY A 75 -4.66 9.54 -9.49
C GLY A 75 -4.49 8.02 -9.73
N ILE A 76 -3.76 7.32 -8.86
CA ILE A 76 -3.53 5.87 -8.96
C ILE A 76 -4.85 5.10 -8.81
N ALA A 77 -5.61 5.41 -7.76
CA ALA A 77 -6.89 4.75 -7.51
C ALA A 77 -7.99 5.26 -8.46
N ASN A 78 -7.93 6.54 -8.87
CA ASN A 78 -8.81 7.09 -9.90
C ASN A 78 -8.67 6.34 -11.23
N LEU A 79 -7.43 6.07 -11.66
CA LEU A 79 -7.17 5.31 -12.87
C LEU A 79 -7.59 3.84 -12.73
N ALA A 80 -7.35 3.21 -11.58
CA ALA A 80 -7.83 1.84 -11.32
C ALA A 80 -9.36 1.75 -11.44
N PHE A 81 -10.10 2.68 -10.81
CA PHE A 81 -11.55 2.75 -10.95
C PHE A 81 -11.99 2.93 -12.41
N LYS A 82 -11.39 3.90 -13.12
CA LYS A 82 -11.67 4.15 -14.54
C LYS A 82 -11.47 2.89 -15.37
N LEU A 83 -10.35 2.19 -15.19
CA LEU A 83 -10.04 0.97 -15.94
C LEU A 83 -10.99 -0.18 -15.58
N ALA A 84 -11.40 -0.33 -14.33
CA ALA A 84 -12.42 -1.30 -13.96
C ALA A 84 -13.76 -1.02 -14.65
N VAL A 85 -14.13 0.26 -14.80
CA VAL A 85 -15.35 0.67 -15.50
C VAL A 85 -15.27 0.41 -17.00
N THR A 86 -14.24 0.93 -17.66
CA THR A 86 -14.18 0.96 -19.14
C THR A 86 -13.43 -0.22 -19.75
N GLY A 87 -12.65 -0.95 -18.95
CA GLY A 87 -11.62 -1.85 -19.43
C GLY A 87 -10.47 -1.10 -20.12
N GLY A 88 -9.54 -1.90 -20.68
CA GLY A 88 -8.39 -1.42 -21.45
C GLY A 88 -7.07 -1.50 -20.68
N THR A 89 -6.06 -0.81 -21.18
CA THR A 89 -4.69 -0.81 -20.63
C THR A 89 -4.34 0.53 -20.00
N HIS A 90 -3.31 0.56 -19.16
CA HIS A 90 -2.76 1.79 -18.59
C HIS A 90 -2.44 2.82 -19.70
N PRO A 91 -2.88 4.08 -19.62
CA PRO A 91 -2.82 5.07 -20.72
C PRO A 91 -1.38 5.37 -21.15
N ARG A 92 -0.44 5.36 -20.21
CA ARG A 92 1.00 5.52 -20.47
C ARG A 92 1.81 4.21 -20.61
N GLY A 93 1.14 3.06 -20.67
CA GLY A 93 1.78 1.75 -20.84
C GLY A 93 2.78 1.38 -19.73
N LYS A 94 2.53 1.79 -18.47
CA LYS A 94 3.38 1.41 -17.32
C LYS A 94 3.34 -0.08 -17.00
N THR A 95 2.23 -0.71 -17.34
CA THR A 95 2.02 -2.16 -17.33
C THR A 95 1.35 -2.58 -18.63
N ASN A 96 1.42 -3.88 -18.94
CA ASN A 96 0.75 -4.48 -20.10
C ASN A 96 -0.58 -5.16 -19.72
N VAL A 97 -1.10 -4.88 -18.52
CA VAL A 97 -2.33 -5.51 -18.03
C VAL A 97 -3.53 -4.97 -18.82
N ASN A 98 -4.29 -5.88 -19.41
CA ASN A 98 -5.55 -5.56 -20.08
C ASN A 98 -6.71 -5.85 -19.14
N VAL A 99 -7.39 -4.80 -18.69
CA VAL A 99 -8.47 -4.86 -17.71
C VAL A 99 -9.79 -5.21 -18.41
N PRO A 100 -10.51 -6.25 -17.97
CA PRO A 100 -11.87 -6.51 -18.44
C PRO A 100 -12.83 -5.41 -17.94
N ALA A 101 -13.68 -4.90 -18.84
CA ALA A 101 -14.68 -3.90 -18.47
C ALA A 101 -15.81 -4.52 -17.64
N LEU A 102 -16.11 -3.95 -16.47
CA LEU A 102 -17.27 -4.32 -15.65
C LEU A 102 -18.45 -3.35 -15.82
N GLY A 103 -18.19 -2.11 -16.24
CA GLY A 103 -19.18 -1.05 -16.40
C GLY A 103 -19.50 -0.31 -15.11
N MET A 104 -19.89 0.97 -15.25
CA MET A 104 -20.08 1.93 -14.14
C MET A 104 -21.00 1.39 -13.04
N ALA A 105 -22.17 0.86 -13.42
CA ALA A 105 -23.17 0.37 -12.46
C ALA A 105 -22.67 -0.73 -11.52
N LYS A 106 -21.73 -1.58 -11.97
CA LYS A 106 -21.13 -2.60 -11.10
C LYS A 106 -20.02 -1.99 -10.24
N VAL A 107 -19.12 -1.24 -10.87
CA VAL A 107 -17.91 -0.74 -10.20
C VAL A 107 -18.25 0.30 -9.13
N GLU A 108 -19.23 1.17 -9.36
CA GLU A 108 -19.69 2.11 -8.32
C GLU A 108 -20.17 1.38 -7.05
N GLN A 109 -20.91 0.29 -7.21
CA GLN A 109 -21.43 -0.50 -6.09
C GLN A 109 -20.30 -1.26 -5.37
N ILE A 110 -19.33 -1.76 -6.13
CA ILE A 110 -18.13 -2.42 -5.59
C ILE A 110 -17.35 -1.43 -4.71
N PHE A 111 -17.02 -0.26 -5.23
CA PHE A 111 -16.25 0.74 -4.50
C PHE A 111 -17.05 1.30 -3.32
N TYR A 112 -18.36 1.54 -3.47
CA TYR A 112 -19.20 1.98 -2.36
C TYR A 112 -19.27 0.94 -1.23
N ARG A 113 -19.43 -0.35 -1.57
CA ARG A 113 -19.41 -1.43 -0.58
C ARG A 113 -18.05 -1.54 0.10
N ALA A 114 -16.95 -1.47 -0.66
CA ALA A 114 -15.61 -1.48 -0.10
C ALA A 114 -15.44 -0.34 0.92
N LEU A 115 -15.83 0.88 0.58
CA LEU A 115 -15.75 2.06 1.45
C LEU A 115 -16.56 1.91 2.75
N THR A 116 -17.76 1.35 2.65
CA THR A 116 -18.71 1.34 3.78
C THR A 116 -18.65 0.08 4.64
N THR A 117 -18.07 -1.01 4.13
CA THR A 117 -18.08 -2.32 4.79
C THR A 117 -16.69 -2.86 5.13
N TYR A 118 -15.67 -2.56 4.30
CA TYR A 118 -14.36 -3.21 4.41
C TYR A 118 -13.24 -2.25 4.77
N LEU A 119 -13.24 -1.03 4.22
CA LEU A 119 -12.17 -0.09 4.51
C LEU A 119 -12.26 0.45 5.93
N THR A 120 -11.10 0.49 6.58
CA THR A 120 -10.92 1.09 7.90
C THR A 120 -10.26 2.46 7.77
N SER A 121 -10.13 3.20 8.87
CA SER A 121 -9.45 4.49 8.90
C SER A 121 -7.96 4.42 8.56
N TYR A 122 -7.38 3.22 8.57
CA TYR A 122 -5.96 3.00 8.33
C TYR A 122 -5.65 2.48 6.92
N ALA A 123 -6.68 2.18 6.13
CA ALA A 123 -6.50 1.46 4.88
C ALA A 123 -5.51 2.13 3.91
N ASP A 124 -4.61 1.33 3.34
CA ASP A 124 -3.68 1.73 2.29
C ASP A 124 -4.18 1.34 0.87
N PHE A 125 -3.28 1.40 -0.12
CA PHE A 125 -3.62 1.01 -1.49
C PHE A 125 -3.85 -0.50 -1.67
N GLU A 126 -3.09 -1.35 -1.00
CA GLU A 126 -3.25 -2.80 -1.06
C GLU A 126 -4.54 -3.23 -0.36
N ASP A 127 -4.88 -2.58 0.74
CA ASP A 127 -6.20 -2.72 1.37
C ASP A 127 -7.33 -2.30 0.47
N ALA A 128 -7.21 -1.15 -0.22
CA ALA A 128 -8.19 -0.72 -1.20
C ALA A 128 -8.37 -1.75 -2.32
N ARG A 129 -7.27 -2.36 -2.78
CA ARG A 129 -7.31 -3.48 -3.73
C ARG A 129 -8.10 -4.67 -3.19
N ASN A 130 -7.78 -5.13 -1.99
CA ASN A 130 -8.40 -6.33 -1.41
C ASN A 130 -9.87 -6.09 -1.02
N ALA A 131 -10.17 -4.93 -0.44
CA ALA A 131 -11.54 -4.52 -0.09
C ALA A 131 -12.45 -4.42 -1.31
N THR A 132 -11.96 -3.81 -2.41
CA THR A 132 -12.74 -3.74 -3.65
C THR A 132 -12.88 -5.10 -4.33
N ALA A 133 -11.86 -5.96 -4.29
CA ALA A 133 -11.97 -7.32 -4.80
C ALA A 133 -12.95 -8.20 -3.99
N GLN A 134 -12.95 -8.07 -2.65
CA GLN A 134 -13.91 -8.76 -1.80
C GLN A 134 -15.34 -8.26 -2.06
N ALA A 135 -15.54 -6.94 -2.14
CA ALA A 135 -16.83 -6.38 -2.50
C ALA A 135 -17.33 -6.85 -3.88
N ALA A 136 -16.43 -7.00 -4.85
CA ALA A 136 -16.75 -7.57 -6.15
C ALA A 136 -17.14 -9.05 -6.06
N THR A 137 -16.45 -9.83 -5.24
CA THR A 137 -16.77 -11.23 -4.97
C THR A 137 -18.19 -11.35 -4.40
N ASP A 138 -18.53 -10.58 -3.38
CA ASP A 138 -19.84 -10.68 -2.72
C ASP A 138 -21.00 -10.30 -3.64
N LEU A 139 -20.80 -9.25 -4.45
CA LEU A 139 -21.87 -8.68 -5.28
C LEU A 139 -22.00 -9.42 -6.61
N TYR A 140 -20.89 -9.86 -7.20
CA TYR A 140 -20.82 -10.27 -8.60
C TYR A 140 -19.95 -11.51 -8.87
N GLY A 141 -19.33 -12.10 -7.84
CA GLY A 141 -18.54 -13.33 -7.93
C GLY A 141 -17.11 -13.14 -8.44
N ALA A 142 -16.37 -14.26 -8.49
CA ALA A 142 -14.92 -14.29 -8.70
C ALA A 142 -14.45 -13.61 -9.99
N SER A 143 -15.22 -13.71 -11.08
CA SER A 143 -14.84 -13.06 -12.35
C SER A 143 -14.81 -11.53 -12.24
N ALA A 144 -15.69 -10.94 -11.43
CA ALA A 144 -15.66 -9.49 -11.17
C ALA A 144 -14.46 -9.12 -10.29
N ALA A 145 -14.16 -9.92 -9.26
CA ALA A 145 -12.99 -9.73 -8.42
C ALA A 145 -11.68 -9.79 -9.22
N SER A 146 -11.53 -10.75 -10.15
CA SER A 146 -10.35 -10.82 -11.02
C SER A 146 -10.20 -9.58 -11.92
N ALA A 147 -11.30 -8.98 -12.39
CA ALA A 147 -11.25 -7.73 -13.15
C ALA A 147 -10.86 -6.52 -12.29
N ILE A 148 -11.30 -6.48 -11.03
CA ILE A 148 -10.85 -5.46 -10.05
C ILE A 148 -9.36 -5.62 -9.74
N HIS A 149 -8.88 -6.84 -9.49
CA HIS A 149 -7.45 -7.08 -9.33
C HIS A 149 -6.65 -6.64 -10.56
N ALA A 150 -7.12 -6.97 -11.77
CA ALA A 150 -6.48 -6.51 -13.00
C ALA A 150 -6.41 -4.98 -13.09
N ALA A 151 -7.42 -4.26 -12.59
CA ALA A 151 -7.40 -2.80 -12.56
C ALA A 151 -6.33 -2.24 -11.60
N TRP A 152 -6.17 -2.84 -10.42
CA TRP A 152 -5.11 -2.48 -9.47
C TRP A 152 -3.71 -2.91 -9.95
N ASP A 153 -3.61 -4.07 -10.60
CA ASP A 153 -2.39 -4.52 -11.27
C ASP A 153 -1.98 -3.55 -12.38
N ALA A 154 -2.93 -3.01 -13.13
CA ALA A 154 -2.66 -2.08 -14.22
C ALA A 154 -1.95 -0.80 -13.74
N VAL A 155 -2.23 -0.36 -12.50
CA VAL A 155 -1.62 0.80 -11.85
C VAL A 155 -0.48 0.42 -10.88
N GLY A 156 -0.07 -0.86 -10.86
CA GLY A 156 1.10 -1.34 -10.12
C GLY A 156 0.95 -1.42 -8.61
N VAL A 157 -0.28 -1.37 -8.08
CA VAL A 157 -0.54 -1.58 -6.65
C VAL A 157 -0.31 -3.06 -6.31
N PRO A 158 0.53 -3.40 -5.33
CA PRO A 158 0.83 -4.80 -4.98
C PRO A 158 -0.40 -5.53 -4.42
N GLY A 159 -0.31 -6.85 -4.37
CA GLY A 159 -1.30 -7.72 -3.71
C GLY A 159 -1.60 -9.01 -4.47
N THR A 160 -2.14 -10.01 -3.78
CA THR A 160 -2.51 -11.31 -4.37
C THR A 160 -4.02 -11.50 -4.38
N GLN A 161 -4.54 -12.38 -5.24
CA GLN A 161 -6.00 -12.54 -5.42
C GLN A 161 -6.74 -13.18 -4.21
N ASN A 162 -6.02 -13.58 -3.16
CA ASN A 162 -6.58 -14.33 -2.03
C ASN A 162 -6.34 -13.63 -0.67
N GLN A 163 -5.97 -12.35 -0.64
CA GLN A 163 -5.87 -11.63 0.62
C GLN A 163 -7.26 -11.21 1.11
N PRO A 164 -7.60 -11.47 2.38
CA PRO A 164 -8.84 -10.96 2.97
C PRO A 164 -8.83 -9.43 3.04
N PRO A 165 -9.99 -8.77 3.02
CA PRO A 165 -10.07 -7.34 3.25
C PRO A 165 -9.59 -6.98 4.67
N PRO A 166 -9.15 -5.73 4.90
CA PRO A 166 -8.81 -5.27 6.25
C PRO A 166 -9.99 -5.37 7.22
N ASP A 167 -9.73 -5.78 8.46
CA ASP A 167 -10.65 -5.75 9.60
C ASP A 167 -10.28 -4.61 10.56
N ASN A 168 -11.24 -4.13 11.36
CA ASN A 168 -11.01 -3.17 12.44
C ASN A 168 -10.08 -3.70 13.56
N ASN A 169 -9.75 -4.99 13.55
CA ASN A 169 -8.74 -5.60 14.41
C ASN A 169 -7.38 -5.75 13.73
N ASP A 170 -7.28 -5.46 12.43
CA ASP A 170 -6.00 -5.42 11.76
C ASP A 170 -5.23 -4.18 12.23
N PRO A 171 -3.95 -4.33 12.60
CA PRO A 171 -3.11 -3.18 12.87
C PRO A 171 -3.07 -2.29 11.63
N PRO A 172 -2.94 -0.96 11.80
CA PRO A 172 -2.75 -0.05 10.67
C PRO A 172 -1.72 -0.62 9.69
N PRO A 173 -1.99 -0.61 8.38
CA PRO A 173 -1.01 -1.00 7.39
C PRO A 173 0.26 -0.17 7.60
N PRO A 174 1.43 -0.75 7.32
CA PRO A 174 2.19 -0.29 6.20
C PRO A 174 2.25 1.19 5.81
N ASP A 175 2.28 2.23 6.67
CA ASP A 175 2.56 3.59 6.18
C ASP A 175 3.84 3.51 5.34
N ASP A 176 3.66 3.66 4.02
CA ASP A 176 4.72 3.48 3.04
C ASP A 176 5.75 4.61 3.10
N ASN A 177 5.52 5.55 4.02
CA ASN A 177 6.32 6.70 4.32
C ASN A 177 6.55 6.83 5.84
N GLN A 178 7.58 6.11 6.32
CA GLN A 178 8.22 6.16 7.65
C GLN A 178 7.83 5.05 8.64
N ASP A 179 8.84 4.25 9.01
CA ASP A 179 9.06 3.75 10.37
C ASP A 179 7.81 3.28 11.15
N GLN A 180 7.36 2.07 10.83
CA GLN A 180 6.23 1.37 11.47
C GLN A 180 6.34 1.20 13.00
N CYS A 181 7.49 1.48 13.62
CA CYS A 181 7.67 1.42 15.07
C CYS A 181 7.84 2.81 15.72
N GLY A 182 7.88 3.90 14.93
CA GLY A 182 8.26 5.24 15.40
C GLY A 182 9.64 5.26 16.07
N GLY A 183 10.52 4.32 15.67
CA GLY A 183 11.77 4.01 16.35
C GLY A 183 12.98 4.79 15.83
N VAL A 184 14.17 4.35 16.21
CA VAL A 184 15.40 4.78 15.54
C VAL A 184 15.51 3.99 14.24
N PRO A 185 15.64 4.66 13.07
CA PRO A 185 15.67 3.98 11.79
C PRO A 185 17.06 3.39 11.49
N TYR A 186 17.06 2.19 10.95
CA TYR A 186 18.22 1.49 10.41
C TYR A 186 17.91 1.00 9.00
N ALA A 187 18.94 0.93 8.16
CA ALA A 187 18.83 0.39 6.82
C ALA A 187 19.94 -0.64 6.55
N GLY A 188 19.70 -1.52 5.61
CA GLY A 188 20.67 -2.50 5.16
C GLY A 188 20.28 -3.13 3.84
N SER A 189 21.06 -4.11 3.40
CA SER A 189 20.76 -4.87 2.18
C SER A 189 21.25 -6.30 2.34
N LEU A 190 20.41 -7.26 1.95
CA LEU A 190 20.71 -8.68 1.98
C LEU A 190 20.96 -9.19 0.56
N SER A 191 22.06 -9.90 0.36
CA SER A 191 22.53 -10.31 -0.96
C SER A 191 21.80 -11.52 -1.55
N GLY A 192 20.96 -12.20 -0.77
CA GLY A 192 20.32 -13.45 -1.17
C GLY A 192 19.94 -14.32 0.02
N LYS A 193 19.30 -15.47 -0.28
CA LYS A 193 18.98 -16.52 0.71
C LYS A 193 20.16 -16.84 1.63
N GLY A 194 19.91 -16.82 2.93
CA GLY A 194 20.88 -17.08 3.99
C GLY A 194 21.77 -15.89 4.36
N ALA A 195 21.66 -14.76 3.66
CA ALA A 195 22.34 -13.53 4.07
C ALA A 195 21.73 -13.00 5.37
N VAL A 196 22.59 -12.47 6.24
CA VAL A 196 22.18 -11.89 7.53
C VAL A 196 22.86 -10.55 7.76
N GLN A 197 22.16 -9.65 8.45
CA GLN A 197 22.74 -8.39 8.94
C GLN A 197 22.26 -8.15 10.38
N TYR A 198 23.17 -7.64 11.22
CA TYR A 198 22.88 -7.32 12.61
C TYR A 198 22.64 -5.82 12.80
N GLN A 199 21.73 -5.47 13.72
CA GLN A 199 21.37 -4.10 14.06
C GLN A 199 21.28 -3.92 15.58
N PRO A 200 21.61 -2.74 16.10
CA PRO A 200 21.92 -1.49 15.39
C PRO A 200 23.37 -1.40 14.86
N GLY A 201 23.56 -0.89 13.65
CA GLY A 201 24.87 -0.55 13.07
C GLY A 201 25.85 -1.72 12.93
N GLY A 202 25.37 -2.95 12.73
CA GLY A 202 26.21 -4.15 12.70
C GLY A 202 26.64 -4.68 14.07
N THR A 203 26.12 -4.10 15.16
CA THR A 203 26.47 -4.47 16.55
C THR A 203 25.23 -4.61 17.42
N TYR A 204 25.42 -4.69 18.73
CA TYR A 204 24.39 -4.83 19.77
C TYR A 204 24.21 -3.54 20.57
N TYR A 205 23.15 -3.48 21.38
CA TYR A 205 22.88 -2.40 22.33
C TYR A 205 22.68 -2.95 23.75
N TYR A 206 22.79 -2.07 24.75
CA TYR A 206 22.49 -2.38 26.15
C TYR A 206 21.20 -1.68 26.59
N SER A 207 20.27 -2.43 27.17
CA SER A 207 19.10 -1.89 27.86
C SER A 207 19.33 -1.89 29.37
N SER A 208 19.18 -0.73 30.00
CA SER A 208 19.40 -0.53 31.44
C SER A 208 18.19 -0.88 32.31
N LYS A 209 17.02 -1.08 31.70
CA LYS A 209 15.75 -1.33 32.39
C LYS A 209 14.97 -2.44 31.71
N SER A 210 14.04 -3.02 32.44
CA SER A 210 13.04 -3.89 31.81
C SER A 210 12.01 -3.06 31.05
N GLY A 211 11.58 -3.54 29.89
CA GLY A 211 10.49 -2.93 29.13
C GLY A 211 10.36 -3.55 27.75
N THR A 212 9.59 -2.90 26.90
CA THR A 212 9.31 -3.38 25.54
C THR A 212 10.45 -3.03 24.58
N HIS A 213 10.98 -4.05 23.93
CA HIS A 213 11.82 -3.95 22.75
C HIS A 213 10.93 -4.18 21.54
N ALA A 214 10.87 -3.23 20.60
CA ALA A 214 10.11 -3.40 19.37
C ALA A 214 10.97 -3.18 18.12
N GLY A 215 10.65 -3.93 17.08
CA GLY A 215 11.34 -3.86 15.79
C GLY A 215 10.36 -4.07 14.66
N CYS A 216 10.44 -3.23 13.64
CA CYS A 216 9.58 -3.26 12.46
C CYS A 216 10.44 -3.24 11.19
N LEU A 217 10.45 -4.36 10.47
CA LEU A 217 11.22 -4.58 9.25
C LEU A 217 10.32 -4.39 8.04
N SER A 218 10.84 -3.75 7.00
CA SER A 218 10.24 -3.70 5.67
C SER A 218 11.31 -3.89 4.60
N GLY A 219 10.99 -4.64 3.56
CA GLY A 219 11.88 -4.95 2.44
C GLY A 219 11.09 -5.18 1.15
N PRO A 220 11.75 -5.66 0.08
CA PRO A 220 11.13 -5.77 -1.22
C PRO A 220 10.12 -6.92 -1.25
N GLY A 221 8.96 -6.73 -1.90
CA GLY A 221 7.94 -7.78 -2.03
C GLY A 221 8.39 -9.03 -2.81
N SER A 222 9.57 -8.99 -3.45
CA SER A 222 10.19 -10.15 -4.11
C SER A 222 11.08 -10.99 -3.19
N ALA A 223 11.17 -10.62 -1.91
CA ALA A 223 11.98 -11.33 -0.93
C ALA A 223 11.17 -11.72 0.29
N ASP A 224 11.73 -12.67 1.03
CA ASP A 224 11.23 -13.16 2.31
C ASP A 224 12.35 -12.91 3.32
N PHE A 225 12.14 -11.93 4.19
CA PHE A 225 13.11 -11.49 5.19
C PHE A 225 12.54 -11.69 6.58
N ASP A 226 13.26 -12.42 7.42
CA ASP A 226 12.90 -12.70 8.80
C ASP A 226 13.56 -11.70 9.78
N LEU A 227 12.87 -11.40 10.88
CA LEU A 227 13.39 -10.59 11.97
C LEU A 227 13.56 -11.43 13.23
N TYR A 228 14.67 -11.22 13.94
CA TYR A 228 14.96 -11.87 15.21
C TYR A 228 15.50 -10.86 16.23
N LEU A 229 15.08 -11.03 17.49
CA LEU A 229 15.70 -10.37 18.64
C LEU A 229 16.51 -11.41 19.43
N LEU A 230 17.78 -11.13 19.67
CA LEU A 230 18.66 -11.95 20.48
C LEU A 230 19.08 -11.21 21.75
N LYS A 231 19.20 -11.94 22.85
CA LYS A 231 19.70 -11.46 24.14
C LYS A 231 20.98 -12.19 24.53
N TRP A 232 21.95 -11.47 25.07
CA TRP A 232 23.16 -12.07 25.63
C TRP A 232 22.87 -12.76 26.96
N ASN A 233 23.26 -14.02 27.09
CA ASN A 233 23.04 -14.83 28.30
C ASN A 233 24.31 -14.99 29.18
N GLY A 234 25.42 -14.32 28.83
CA GLY A 234 26.71 -14.48 29.50
C GLY A 234 27.72 -15.33 28.71
N ASN A 235 27.24 -16.25 27.86
CA ASN A 235 28.07 -17.19 27.10
C ASN A 235 27.82 -17.13 25.59
N GLY A 236 26.66 -16.60 25.17
CA GLY A 236 26.28 -16.47 23.77
C GLY A 236 25.01 -15.65 23.57
N TRP A 237 24.72 -15.35 22.30
CA TRP A 237 23.46 -14.74 21.88
C TRP A 237 22.37 -15.80 21.80
N THR A 238 21.27 -15.59 22.52
CA THR A 238 20.09 -16.48 22.50
C THR A 238 18.92 -15.74 21.89
N GLN A 239 18.23 -16.35 20.94
CA GLN A 239 17.00 -15.79 20.39
C GLN A 239 15.92 -15.72 21.48
N VAL A 240 15.37 -14.53 21.69
CA VAL A 240 14.30 -14.28 22.66
C VAL A 240 12.96 -13.92 22.01
N ALA A 241 12.99 -13.47 20.76
CA ALA A 241 11.80 -13.29 19.92
C ALA A 241 12.17 -13.43 18.43
N LYS A 242 11.16 -13.74 17.61
CA LYS A 242 11.29 -13.86 16.16
C LYS A 242 9.96 -13.56 15.47
N SER A 243 10.04 -13.17 14.20
CA SER A 243 8.95 -13.06 13.24
C SER A 243 9.49 -13.54 11.89
N GLU A 244 8.79 -14.52 11.31
CA GLU A 244 9.21 -15.31 10.14
C GLU A 244 8.00 -15.50 9.20
N GLY A 245 7.37 -14.40 8.80
CA GLY A 245 6.31 -14.41 7.80
C GLY A 245 6.87 -14.77 6.42
N GLU A 246 5.99 -14.93 5.43
CA GLU A 246 6.38 -15.29 4.06
C GLU A 246 6.80 -14.07 3.21
N THR A 247 7.00 -12.91 3.85
CA THR A 247 7.22 -11.62 3.17
C THR A 247 8.48 -10.94 3.71
N SER A 248 8.83 -9.79 3.18
CA SER A 248 9.92 -8.97 3.75
C SER A 248 9.46 -7.98 4.82
N ALA A 249 8.22 -8.12 5.31
CA ALA A 249 7.65 -7.28 6.35
C ALA A 249 7.48 -8.08 7.64
N GLU A 250 8.17 -7.66 8.71
CA GLU A 250 8.18 -8.38 9.98
C GLU A 250 8.05 -7.42 11.16
N SER A 251 7.37 -7.84 12.23
CA SER A 251 7.26 -7.05 13.44
C SER A 251 7.46 -7.89 14.69
N ILE A 252 8.17 -7.33 15.67
CA ILE A 252 8.39 -7.96 16.98
C ILE A 252 8.08 -6.94 18.06
N SER A 253 7.34 -7.36 19.09
CA SER A 253 7.20 -6.67 20.36
C SER A 253 7.51 -7.64 21.49
N TYR A 254 8.58 -7.37 22.25
CA TYR A 254 9.09 -8.27 23.28
C TYR A 254 9.38 -7.53 24.58
N ASN A 255 8.74 -7.95 25.68
CA ASN A 255 9.05 -7.44 27.01
C ASN A 255 10.28 -8.16 27.58
N GLY A 256 11.42 -7.46 27.59
CA GLY A 256 12.71 -7.95 28.05
C GLY A 256 13.19 -7.25 29.32
N GLY A 257 13.98 -7.96 30.14
CA GLY A 257 14.70 -7.35 31.27
C GLY A 257 15.97 -6.59 30.84
N ALA A 258 16.64 -5.90 31.76
CA ALA A 258 17.94 -5.28 31.48
C ALA A 258 18.96 -6.31 30.91
N GLY A 259 19.86 -5.84 30.06
CA GLY A 259 20.88 -6.69 29.41
C GLY A 259 21.25 -6.22 28.00
N TYR A 260 22.11 -7.00 27.34
CA TYR A 260 22.52 -6.74 25.96
C TYR A 260 21.60 -7.46 24.97
N TYR A 261 21.25 -6.74 23.91
CA TYR A 261 20.34 -7.19 22.85
C TYR A 261 20.91 -6.87 21.47
N VAL A 262 20.60 -7.70 20.49
CA VAL A 262 20.91 -7.46 19.08
C VAL A 262 19.76 -7.93 18.21
N TRP A 263 19.46 -7.15 17.17
CA TRP A 263 18.51 -7.52 16.13
C TRP A 263 19.25 -8.20 14.99
N LYS A 264 18.67 -9.26 14.44
CA LYS A 264 19.18 -9.96 13.25
C LYS A 264 18.10 -9.93 12.19
N VAL A 265 18.43 -9.39 11.03
CA VAL A 265 17.63 -9.49 9.81
C VAL A 265 18.23 -10.59 8.96
N SER A 266 17.41 -11.53 8.51
CA SER A 266 17.84 -12.69 7.72
C SER A 266 17.03 -12.77 6.44
N SER A 267 17.61 -13.25 5.34
CA SER A 267 16.86 -13.55 4.13
C SER A 267 16.57 -15.04 4.07
N TRP A 268 15.29 -15.41 4.15
CA TRP A 268 14.84 -16.75 3.83
C TRP A 268 14.86 -16.98 2.32
N SER A 269 14.42 -15.98 1.55
CA SER A 269 14.49 -15.98 0.09
C SER A 269 14.60 -14.55 -0.48
N GLY A 270 14.96 -14.43 -1.76
CA GLY A 270 15.14 -13.15 -2.43
C GLY A 270 16.36 -12.34 -1.95
N SER A 271 16.48 -11.10 -2.42
CA SER A 271 17.54 -10.16 -2.06
C SER A 271 17.04 -8.73 -2.17
N GLY A 272 17.76 -7.77 -1.58
CA GLY A 272 17.46 -6.35 -1.71
C GLY A 272 17.66 -5.55 -0.42
N GLY A 273 17.38 -4.26 -0.53
CA GLY A 273 17.47 -3.31 0.58
C GLY A 273 16.28 -3.43 1.54
N TYR A 274 16.52 -3.19 2.83
CA TYR A 274 15.48 -3.15 3.86
C TYR A 274 15.57 -1.87 4.70
N SER A 275 14.46 -1.50 5.33
CA SER A 275 14.37 -0.55 6.44
C SER A 275 13.95 -1.28 7.72
N LEU A 276 14.49 -0.85 8.86
CA LEU A 276 14.20 -1.42 10.18
C LEU A 276 14.06 -0.28 11.20
N GLY A 277 12.87 -0.11 11.76
CA GLY A 277 12.62 0.79 12.88
C GLY A 277 12.75 0.06 14.21
N LEU A 278 13.53 0.60 15.16
CA LEU A 278 13.75 -0.03 16.48
C LEU A 278 13.37 0.89 17.64
N THR A 279 12.60 0.38 18.60
CA THR A 279 12.39 1.02 19.90
C THR A 279 12.97 0.17 21.02
N THR A 280 13.58 0.82 22.00
CA THR A 280 14.19 0.18 23.17
C THR A 280 13.59 0.74 24.46
N PRO A 281 13.58 -0.04 25.56
CA PRO A 281 13.11 0.42 26.86
C PRO A 281 13.84 1.64 27.44
#